data_AF-A0A3S1CMM9-F1
#
_entry.id   AF-A0A3S1CMM9-F1
#
_cell.length_a   1.000
_cell.length_b   1.000
_cell.length_c   1.000
_cell.angle_alpha   90.00
_cell.angle_beta   90.00
_cell.angle_gamma   90.00
#
_symmetry.space_group_name_H-M   'P 1'
#
loop_
_entity.id
_entity.type
_entity.pdbx_description
1 polymer ?
#
loop_
_entity_poly.entity_id
_entity_poly.type
_entity_poly.pdbx_seq_one_letter_code
_entity_poly.pdbx_strand_id
1 'polypeptide(L)'
;MSCDFCQEIFTVNLELQQIKMPSREPPLVWRWNGYKWTEAQLEGVELGWGYVVAAIAFVFFPTTLIAIGAYHFPPQINDPLTWVPSIWTALTFLSHLAIIIWIFIEVYQIPIMAYFRAITRWRNGLIR
;
A
#
# COMPACT_ATOMS: atom_id res chain seq x y z
N MET A 1 -20.90 33.58 -9.31
CA MET A 1 -19.70 33.04 -9.98
C MET A 1 -18.84 32.25 -8.99
N SER A 2 -19.36 31.16 -8.41
CA SER A 2 -18.55 30.22 -7.61
C SER A 2 -18.64 28.78 -8.13
N CYS A 3 -19.31 28.55 -9.25
CA CYS A 3 -19.46 27.22 -9.85
C CYS A 3 -18.18 26.74 -10.53
N ASP A 4 -17.39 27.63 -11.13
CA ASP A 4 -16.20 27.22 -11.90
C ASP A 4 -15.11 26.66 -10.99
N PHE A 5 -14.96 27.18 -9.77
CA PHE A 5 -13.99 26.67 -8.79
C PHE A 5 -14.43 25.35 -8.14
N CYS A 6 -15.74 25.12 -8.01
CA CYS A 6 -16.25 23.86 -7.47
C CYS A 6 -15.87 22.67 -8.36
N GLN A 7 -15.80 22.85 -9.68
CA GLN A 7 -15.46 21.77 -10.62
C GLN A 7 -14.01 21.28 -10.50
N GLU A 8 -13.10 22.10 -9.98
CA GLU A 8 -11.71 21.67 -9.71
C GLU A 8 -11.55 20.88 -8.40
N ILE A 9 -12.44 21.10 -7.43
CA ILE A 9 -12.40 20.40 -6.13
C ILE A 9 -13.29 19.17 -6.16
N PHE A 10 -14.50 19.29 -6.73
CA PHE A 10 -15.47 18.22 -6.84
C PHE A 10 -16.16 18.25 -8.20
N THR A 11 -16.03 17.17 -8.96
CA THR A 11 -16.82 16.95 -10.16
C THR A 11 -18.06 16.15 -9.81
N VAL A 12 -19.23 16.69 -10.17
CA VAL A 12 -20.52 16.06 -9.91
C VAL A 12 -21.01 15.41 -11.19
N ASN A 13 -21.27 14.10 -11.15
CA ASN A 13 -21.95 13.38 -12.21
C ASN A 13 -23.38 13.09 -11.77
N LEU A 14 -24.34 13.85 -12.30
CA LEU A 14 -25.75 13.75 -11.96
C LEU A 14 -26.42 12.47 -12.51
N GLU A 15 -25.94 11.97 -13.64
CA GLU A 15 -26.49 10.78 -14.30
C GLU A 15 -26.19 9.51 -13.50
N LEU A 16 -24.97 9.40 -12.97
CA LEU A 16 -24.56 8.28 -12.12
C LEU A 16 -24.83 8.54 -10.62
N GLN A 17 -25.31 9.73 -10.26
CA GLN A 17 -25.47 10.23 -8.89
C GLN A 17 -24.18 10.11 -8.06
N GLN A 18 -23.06 10.58 -8.63
CA GLN A 18 -21.72 10.47 -8.07
C GLN A 18 -21.09 11.84 -7.85
N ILE A 19 -20.28 11.93 -6.79
CA ILE A 19 -19.39 13.06 -6.53
C ILE A 19 -17.97 12.53 -6.52
N LYS A 20 -17.10 13.10 -7.36
CA LYS A 20 -15.69 12.72 -7.51
C LYS A 20 -14.82 13.89 -7.08
N MET A 21 -13.76 13.60 -6.32
CA MET A 21 -12.72 14.57 -5.98
C MET A 21 -11.50 14.35 -6.88
N PRO A 22 -11.34 15.10 -7.99
CA PRO A 22 -10.23 14.89 -8.94
C PRO A 22 -8.88 15.34 -8.39
N SER A 23 -8.84 16.15 -7.34
CA SER A 23 -7.61 16.71 -6.76
C SER A 23 -6.73 15.67 -6.03
N ARG A 24 -7.15 14.41 -5.97
CA ARG A 24 -6.43 13.28 -5.38
C ARG A 24 -6.29 12.16 -6.41
N GLU A 25 -5.13 11.54 -6.48
CA GLU A 25 -4.89 10.31 -7.24
C GLU A 25 -4.57 9.17 -6.26
N PRO A 26 -5.36 8.07 -6.23
CA PRO A 26 -6.59 7.81 -6.99
C PRO A 26 -7.76 8.69 -6.55
N PRO A 27 -8.69 9.05 -7.47
CA PRO A 27 -9.79 9.95 -7.16
C PRO A 27 -10.80 9.27 -6.24
N LEU A 28 -11.28 10.04 -5.28
CA LEU A 28 -12.19 9.58 -4.26
C LEU A 28 -13.63 9.80 -4.76
N VAL A 29 -14.42 8.73 -4.86
CA VAL A 29 -15.77 8.77 -5.45
C VAL A 29 -16.81 8.34 -4.42
N TRP A 30 -17.80 9.20 -4.19
CA TRP A 30 -19.00 8.88 -3.39
C TRP A 30 -20.18 8.64 -4.31
N ARG A 31 -20.94 7.58 -4.04
CA ARG A 31 -22.17 7.25 -4.78
C ARG A 31 -23.38 7.41 -3.88
N TRP A 32 -24.43 8.07 -4.37
CA TRP A 32 -25.71 8.13 -3.70
C TRP A 32 -26.56 6.90 -4.06
N ASN A 33 -27.07 6.17 -3.07
CA ASN A 33 -27.90 4.98 -3.31
C ASN A 33 -29.42 5.24 -3.14
N GLY A 34 -29.83 6.50 -3.02
CA GLY A 34 -31.22 6.90 -2.74
C GLY A 34 -31.51 7.21 -1.27
N TYR A 35 -30.77 6.60 -0.33
CA TYR A 35 -31.00 6.75 1.11
C TYR A 35 -29.76 7.24 1.88
N LYS A 36 -28.57 6.81 1.45
CA LYS A 36 -27.30 7.15 2.08
C LYS A 36 -26.20 7.36 1.04
N TRP A 37 -25.22 8.17 1.41
CA TRP A 37 -23.94 8.23 0.71
C TRP A 37 -23.18 6.95 1.04
N THR A 38 -22.83 6.20 0.00
CA THR A 38 -21.97 5.03 0.12
C THR A 38 -20.52 5.50 0.24
N GLU A 39 -19.73 4.84 1.09
CA GLU A 39 -18.36 5.23 1.42
C GLU A 39 -17.50 5.47 0.18
N ALA A 40 -16.59 6.43 0.31
CA ALA A 40 -15.72 6.90 -0.75
C ALA A 40 -14.87 5.74 -1.28
N GLN A 41 -15.21 5.22 -2.45
CA GLN A 41 -14.38 4.22 -3.12
C GLN A 41 -13.26 4.96 -3.87
N LEU A 42 -12.02 4.49 -3.71
CA LEU A 42 -10.94 4.90 -4.59
C LEU A 42 -11.21 4.31 -5.97
N GLU A 43 -11.54 5.16 -6.94
CA GLU A 43 -11.79 4.75 -8.32
C GLU A 43 -10.52 4.09 -8.87
N GLY A 44 -10.61 2.82 -9.27
CA GLY A 44 -9.48 2.07 -9.85
C GLY A 44 -8.62 1.29 -8.84
N VAL A 45 -8.90 1.34 -7.53
CA VAL A 45 -8.30 0.42 -6.54
C VAL A 45 -9.29 -0.73 -6.27
N GLU A 46 -9.67 -1.44 -7.32
CA GLU A 46 -10.11 -2.81 -7.15
C GLU A 46 -8.83 -3.64 -7.02
N LEU A 47 -8.35 -3.84 -5.79
CA LEU A 47 -7.33 -4.86 -5.51
C LEU A 47 -7.94 -6.23 -5.82
N GLY A 48 -7.99 -6.56 -7.10
CA GLY A 48 -8.34 -7.88 -7.56
C GLY A 48 -7.36 -8.89 -7.00
N TRP A 49 -7.79 -10.13 -6.88
CA TRP A 49 -6.96 -11.26 -6.47
C TRP A 49 -5.63 -11.34 -7.23
N GLY A 50 -5.57 -10.85 -8.47
CA GLY A 50 -4.35 -10.76 -9.26
C GLY A 50 -3.22 -9.97 -8.59
N TYR A 51 -3.51 -8.83 -7.95
CA TYR A 51 -2.49 -8.04 -7.26
C TYR A 51 -1.96 -8.75 -6.00
N VAL A 52 -2.84 -9.42 -5.26
CA VAL A 52 -2.46 -10.21 -4.08
C VAL A 52 -1.54 -11.36 -4.48
N VAL A 53 -1.92 -12.11 -5.52
CA VAL A 53 -1.11 -13.22 -6.05
C VAL A 53 0.23 -12.72 -6.58
N ALA A 54 0.24 -11.60 -7.32
CA ALA A 54 1.48 -11.01 -7.82
C ALA A 54 2.40 -10.54 -6.69
N ALA A 55 1.87 -9.93 -5.63
CA ALA A 55 2.66 -9.51 -4.46
C ALA A 55 3.25 -10.71 -3.72
N ILE A 56 2.47 -11.77 -3.51
CA ILE A 56 2.95 -13.02 -2.91
C ILE A 56 4.06 -13.63 -3.78
N ALA A 57 3.82 -13.76 -5.10
CA ALA A 57 4.82 -14.29 -6.02
C ALA A 57 6.10 -13.44 -6.01
N PHE A 58 5.98 -12.12 -6.04
CA PHE A 58 7.12 -11.20 -6.03
C PHE A 58 7.99 -11.34 -4.77
N VAL A 59 7.40 -11.66 -3.62
CA VAL A 59 8.17 -11.89 -2.38
C VAL A 59 8.74 -13.30 -2.33
N PHE A 60 7.92 -14.33 -2.56
CA PHE A 60 8.33 -15.72 -2.33
C PHE A 60 9.16 -16.31 -3.47
N PHE A 61 8.90 -15.95 -4.73
CA PHE A 61 9.63 -16.50 -5.87
C PHE A 61 11.15 -16.23 -5.81
N PRO A 62 11.64 -14.99 -5.63
CA PRO A 62 13.08 -14.75 -5.54
C PRO A 62 13.69 -15.35 -4.27
N THR A 63 12.99 -15.28 -3.13
CA THR A 63 13.47 -15.86 -1.87
C THR A 63 13.60 -17.38 -1.96
N THR A 64 12.63 -18.07 -2.57
CA THR A 64 12.66 -19.53 -2.73
C THR A 64 13.76 -19.96 -3.70
N LEU A 65 13.97 -19.25 -4.81
CA LEU A 65 15.09 -19.51 -5.71
C LEU A 65 16.44 -19.45 -5.00
N ILE A 66 16.67 -18.43 -4.19
CA ILE A 66 17.91 -18.27 -3.44
C ILE A 66 18.04 -19.31 -2.34
N ALA A 67 16.95 -19.60 -1.61
CA ALA A 67 16.94 -20.61 -0.55
C ALA A 67 17.22 -22.02 -1.11
N ILE A 68 16.65 -22.37 -2.26
CA ILE A 68 16.93 -23.63 -2.98
C ILE A 68 18.40 -23.69 -3.38
N GLY A 69 18.96 -22.60 -3.90
CA GLY A 69 20.40 -22.50 -4.20
C GLY A 69 21.27 -22.75 -2.96
N ALA A 70 20.94 -22.10 -1.83
CA ALA A 70 21.65 -22.27 -0.57
C ALA A 70 21.53 -23.71 -0.01
N TYR A 71 20.40 -24.38 -0.24
CA TYR A 71 20.18 -25.76 0.18
C TYR A 71 20.97 -26.76 -0.66
N HIS A 72 21.03 -26.60 -1.98
CA HIS A 72 21.75 -27.50 -2.88
C HIS A 72 23.28 -27.29 -2.84
N PHE A 73 23.72 -26.08 -2.55
CA PHE A 73 25.14 -25.73 -2.46
C PHE A 73 25.49 -25.25 -1.04
N PRO A 74 25.45 -26.15 -0.03
CA PRO A 74 25.77 -25.78 1.33
C PRO A 74 27.25 -25.39 1.45
N PRO A 75 27.58 -24.27 2.14
CA PRO A 75 28.96 -23.86 2.34
C PRO A 75 29.68 -24.79 3.33
N GLN A 76 30.99 -24.93 3.18
CA GLN A 76 31.80 -25.75 4.09
C GLN A 76 31.90 -25.06 5.45
N ILE A 77 31.64 -25.77 6.55
CA ILE A 77 31.53 -25.21 7.92
C ILE A 77 32.75 -24.37 8.33
N ASN A 78 33.94 -24.64 7.78
CA ASN A 78 35.19 -23.96 8.11
C ASN A 78 35.47 -22.72 7.23
N ASP A 79 34.61 -22.42 6.25
CA ASP A 79 34.79 -21.25 5.40
C ASP A 79 34.29 -19.97 6.09
N PRO A 80 35.01 -18.85 5.95
CA PRO A 80 34.64 -17.58 6.58
C PRO A 80 33.32 -16.99 6.05
N LEU A 81 32.83 -17.45 4.90
CA LEU A 81 31.61 -16.94 4.23
C LEU A 81 30.40 -17.89 4.34
N THR A 82 30.43 -18.85 5.27
CA THR A 82 29.31 -19.80 5.51
C THR A 82 27.96 -19.15 5.77
N TRP A 83 27.94 -17.95 6.33
CA TRP A 83 26.73 -17.21 6.66
C TRP A 83 26.13 -16.45 5.47
N VAL A 84 26.88 -16.25 4.38
CA VAL A 84 26.47 -15.42 3.24
C VAL A 84 25.17 -15.92 2.61
N PRO A 85 25.00 -17.22 2.27
CA PRO A 85 23.76 -17.70 1.66
C PRO A 85 22.53 -17.47 2.55
N SER A 86 22.68 -17.66 3.87
CA SER A 86 21.61 -17.45 4.85
C SER A 86 21.22 -15.98 4.96
N ILE A 87 22.20 -15.07 5.10
CA ILE A 87 21.94 -13.63 5.17
C ILE A 87 21.34 -13.14 3.85
N TRP A 88 21.83 -13.60 2.71
CA TRP A 88 21.35 -13.20 1.40
C TRP A 88 19.89 -13.62 1.16
N THR A 89 19.51 -14.82 1.60
CA THR A 89 18.12 -15.30 1.57
C THR A 89 17.21 -14.39 2.39
N ALA A 90 17.61 -14.08 3.63
CA ALA A 90 16.85 -13.21 4.52
C ALA A 90 16.73 -11.79 3.97
N LEU A 91 17.83 -11.22 3.46
CA LEU A 91 17.86 -9.89 2.87
C LEU A 91 16.95 -9.81 1.65
N THR A 92 16.97 -10.84 0.79
CA THR A 92 16.08 -10.90 -0.37
C THR A 92 14.62 -10.83 0.06
N PHE A 93 14.20 -11.65 1.02
CA PHE A 93 12.84 -11.62 1.55
C PHE A 93 12.46 -10.23 2.09
N LEU A 94 13.30 -9.66 2.95
CA LEU A 94 13.05 -8.36 3.57
C LEU A 94 12.98 -7.23 2.55
N SER A 95 13.86 -7.21 1.55
CA SER A 95 13.86 -6.18 0.50
C SER A 95 12.61 -6.25 -0.37
N HIS A 96 12.20 -7.44 -0.81
CA HIS A 96 10.98 -7.58 -1.63
C HIS A 96 9.74 -7.24 -0.82
N LEU A 97 9.68 -7.67 0.45
CA LEU A 97 8.60 -7.29 1.36
C LEU A 97 8.55 -5.77 1.58
N ALA A 98 9.70 -5.11 1.76
CA ALA A 98 9.78 -3.67 1.93
C ALA A 98 9.26 -2.91 0.70
N ILE A 99 9.55 -3.39 -0.51
CA ILE A 99 9.01 -2.81 -1.75
C ILE A 99 7.47 -2.90 -1.77
N ILE A 100 6.91 -4.07 -1.45
CA ILE A 100 5.45 -4.24 -1.41
C ILE A 100 4.81 -3.34 -0.34
N ILE A 101 5.40 -3.27 0.86
CA ILE A 101 4.94 -2.38 1.93
C ILE A 101 5.00 -0.92 1.49
N TRP A 102 6.10 -0.49 0.87
CA TRP A 102 6.24 0.86 0.34
C TRP A 102 5.12 1.18 -0.64
N ILE A 103 4.94 0.35 -1.67
CA ILE A 103 3.91 0.55 -2.70
C ILE A 103 2.54 0.62 -2.05
N PHE A 104 2.25 -0.26 -1.07
CA PHE A 104 1.00 -0.22 -0.35
C PHE A 104 0.77 1.12 0.37
N ILE A 105 1.79 1.65 1.05
CA ILE A 105 1.71 2.95 1.73
C ILE A 105 1.46 4.09 0.73
N GLU A 106 2.19 4.08 -0.39
CA GLU A 106 2.13 5.11 -1.44
C GLU A 106 0.76 5.13 -2.15
N VAL A 107 0.26 3.95 -2.54
CA VAL A 107 -1.02 3.80 -3.25
C VAL A 107 -2.19 4.19 -2.36
N TYR A 108 -2.17 3.78 -1.10
CA TYR A 108 -3.21 4.16 -0.15
C TYR A 108 -3.07 5.59 0.37
N GLN A 109 -1.97 6.28 0.03
CA GLN A 109 -1.63 7.60 0.54
C GLN A 109 -1.87 7.66 2.06
N ILE A 110 -1.53 6.58 2.79
CA ILE A 110 -1.80 6.49 4.23
C ILE A 110 -0.93 7.57 4.86
N PRO A 111 -1.51 8.63 5.47
CA PRO A 111 -0.72 9.71 6.00
C PRO A 111 -0.19 9.27 7.37
N ILE A 112 0.73 8.29 7.38
CA ILE A 112 1.29 7.65 8.57
C ILE A 112 1.81 8.73 9.54
N MET A 113 2.47 9.76 9.01
CA MET A 113 2.94 10.90 9.80
C MET A 113 1.81 11.75 10.39
N ALA A 114 0.68 11.91 9.70
CA ALA A 114 -0.49 12.60 10.24
C ALA A 114 -1.19 11.75 11.32
N TYR A 115 -1.26 10.44 11.12
CA TYR A 115 -1.77 9.49 12.11
C TYR A 115 -0.91 9.52 13.38
N PHE A 116 0.41 9.41 13.27
CA PHE A 116 1.30 9.52 14.43
C PHE A 116 1.25 10.90 15.10
N ARG A 117 1.09 11.99 14.34
CA ARG A 117 0.87 13.33 14.94
C ARG A 117 -0.47 13.42 15.67
N ALA A 118 -1.53 12.83 15.13
CA ALA A 118 -2.84 12.78 15.78
C ALA A 118 -2.79 11.96 17.07
N ILE A 119 -2.13 10.80 17.05
CA ILE A 119 -2.01 9.94 18.24
C ILE A 119 -1.15 10.60 19.33
N THR A 120 -0.07 11.30 18.97
CA THR A 120 0.75 12.04 19.95
C THR A 120 -0.02 13.23 20.54
N ARG A 121 -0.79 13.96 19.73
CA ARG A 121 -1.68 15.02 20.22
C ARG A 121 -2.75 14.49 21.17
N TRP A 122 -3.42 13.39 20.80
CA TRP A 122 -4.41 12.74 21.65
C TRP A 122 -3.81 12.26 22.97
N ARG A 123 -2.64 11.60 22.93
CA ARG A 123 -1.91 11.17 24.13
C ARG A 123 -1.53 12.35 25.03
N ASN A 124 -1.05 13.45 24.46
CA ASN A 124 -0.68 14.64 25.22
C ASN A 124 -1.91 15.38 25.79
N GLY A 125 -3.08 15.27 25.14
CA GLY A 125 -4.35 15.80 25.64
C GLY A 125 -4.97 15.00 26.78
N LEU A 126 -4.65 13.70 26.90
CA LEU A 126 -5.08 12.85 28.01
C LEU A 126 -4.24 13.01 29.28
N ILE A 127 -3.04 13.61 29.17
CA ILE A 127 -2.10 13.79 30.29
C ILE A 127 -2.28 15.17 30.96
N ARG A 128 -3.18 16.02 30.44
CA ARG A 128 -3.51 17.35 30.96
C ARG A 128 -4.90 17.34 31.60
#